data_AF-A0A940C086-F1
#
_entry.id   AF-A0A940C086-F1
#
_cell.length_a   1.000
_cell.length_b   1.000
_cell.length_c   1.000
_cell.angle_alpha   90.00
_cell.angle_beta   90.00
_cell.angle_gamma   90.00
#
_symmetry.space_group_name_H-M   'P 1'
#
loop_
_entity.id
_entity.type
_entity.pdbx_description
1 polymer ?
#
loop_
_entity_poly.entity_id
_entity_poly.type
_entity_poly.pdbx_seq_one_letter_code
_entity_poly.pdbx_strand_id
1 'polypeptide(L)'
;MNQKQLKQIFLDTDFEHMSGTAAELKVAEYLKAQCEALGAKAWIEPFPVAMGDIEEAHVLADGKEIPCIGLTCCGSGEVEGELYYMPGTDPVSMAGAKDKIVLLDNQGIKHFDYQDLMKAGAKGILFRYGNLNYPNEDIIERDLRGYIVGDARRVLCAMINVHTALDLVKSGVKRVKISLKQKEYDGESHNVVAEIPGKRDEFIVLTAHYDTTSLSHGSYDNMSGCAGLLGILDALKGKELNYGLRFVFCGSEERGLLGSKAYVKDHEAELEKIALNVNIDMIGTYLGHFLACVSAEDALMHYLKYMAAELAFPVDAY
;
A
#
# COMPACT_ATOMS: atom_id res chain seq x y z
N MET A 1 27.39 1.19 6.94
CA MET A 1 27.28 2.66 7.07
C MET A 1 27.50 3.03 8.51
N ASN A 2 27.90 4.27 8.81
CA ASN A 2 27.93 4.76 10.18
C ASN A 2 26.60 5.45 10.57
N GLN A 3 26.41 5.70 11.86
CA GLN A 3 25.18 6.31 12.40
C GLN A 3 24.85 7.68 11.78
N LYS A 4 25.87 8.47 11.41
CA LYS A 4 25.66 9.79 10.80
C LYS A 4 25.08 9.66 9.39
N GLN A 5 25.58 8.71 8.60
CA GLN A 5 25.05 8.42 7.27
C GLN A 5 23.60 7.93 7.34
N LEU A 6 23.31 6.99 8.25
CA LEU A 6 21.94 6.52 8.48
C LEU A 6 20.99 7.66 8.85
N LYS A 7 21.39 8.52 9.80
CA LYS A 7 20.59 9.68 10.19
C LYS A 7 20.32 10.62 9.01
N GLN A 8 21.30 10.81 8.13
CA GLN A 8 21.16 11.68 6.98
C GLN A 8 20.13 11.16 5.98
N ILE A 9 20.05 9.83 5.78
CA ILE A 9 19.01 9.20 4.94
C ILE A 9 17.63 9.60 5.43
N PHE A 10 17.34 9.43 6.72
CA PHE A 10 16.04 9.82 7.27
C PHE A 10 15.75 11.31 7.11
N LEU A 11 16.74 12.18 7.32
CA LEU A 11 16.55 13.63 7.15
C LEU A 11 16.33 14.03 5.69
N ASP A 12 17.02 13.37 4.76
CA ASP A 12 16.94 13.67 3.32
C ASP A 12 15.62 13.21 2.71
N THR A 13 14.89 12.32 3.38
CA THR A 13 13.61 11.76 2.91
C THR A 13 12.45 12.07 3.88
N ASP A 14 12.62 13.00 4.82
CA ASP A 14 11.61 13.39 5.82
C ASP A 14 10.55 14.34 5.22
N PHE A 15 9.77 13.84 4.26
CA PHE A 15 8.66 14.54 3.63
C PHE A 15 7.71 13.52 2.99
N GLU A 16 6.49 13.92 2.64
CA GLU A 16 5.57 13.05 1.88
C GLU A 16 6.07 12.82 0.45
N HIS A 17 6.21 11.55 0.08
CA HIS A 17 6.63 11.08 -1.23
C HIS A 17 5.70 9.95 -1.68
N MET A 18 4.44 10.34 -1.91
CA MET A 18 3.37 9.43 -2.30
C MET A 18 3.55 8.89 -3.72
N SER A 19 3.02 7.70 -3.95
CA SER A 19 3.02 7.05 -5.26
C SER A 19 2.56 7.98 -6.41
N GLY A 20 3.31 7.93 -7.52
CA GLY A 20 3.03 8.67 -8.75
C GLY A 20 3.47 10.13 -8.72
N THR A 21 4.05 10.62 -7.62
CA THR A 21 4.42 12.04 -7.45
C THR A 21 5.86 12.32 -7.83
N ALA A 22 6.17 13.58 -8.15
CA ALA A 22 7.56 14.02 -8.34
C ALA A 22 8.42 13.85 -7.07
N ALA A 23 7.79 13.85 -5.89
CA ALA A 23 8.45 13.59 -4.62
C ALA A 23 8.89 12.12 -4.49
N GLU A 24 8.07 11.17 -4.94
CA GLU A 24 8.45 9.75 -5.03
C GLU A 24 9.64 9.55 -5.96
N LEU A 25 9.61 10.12 -7.17
CA LEU A 25 10.73 10.03 -8.11
C LEU A 25 12.03 10.60 -7.50
N LYS A 26 11.95 11.71 -6.78
CA LYS A 26 13.11 12.30 -6.08
C LYS A 26 13.72 11.33 -5.07
N VAL A 27 12.90 10.56 -4.34
CA VAL A 27 13.39 9.53 -3.41
C VAL A 27 13.94 8.32 -4.17
N ALA A 28 13.34 7.93 -5.29
CA ALA A 28 13.88 6.88 -6.16
C ALA A 28 15.29 7.22 -6.68
N GLU A 29 15.46 8.44 -7.19
CA GLU A 29 16.76 8.97 -7.64
C GLU A 29 17.77 9.04 -6.49
N TYR A 30 17.32 9.43 -5.29
CA TYR A 30 18.15 9.43 -4.10
C TYR A 30 18.64 8.02 -3.74
N LEU A 31 17.73 7.04 -3.65
CA LEU A 31 18.08 5.65 -3.33
C LEU A 31 19.02 5.04 -4.37
N LYS A 32 18.78 5.31 -5.66
CA LYS A 32 19.69 4.92 -6.73
C LYS A 32 21.08 5.50 -6.51
N ALA A 33 21.18 6.80 -6.23
CA ALA A 33 22.45 7.48 -5.97
C ALA A 33 23.17 6.92 -4.73
N GLN A 34 22.44 6.55 -3.66
CA GLN A 34 23.03 5.88 -2.50
C GLN A 34 23.62 4.51 -2.88
N CYS A 35 22.91 3.71 -3.67
CA CYS A 35 23.41 2.41 -4.14
C CYS A 35 24.67 2.57 -5.00
N GLU A 36 24.68 3.53 -5.92
CA GLU A 36 25.84 3.81 -6.79
C GLU A 36 27.04 4.34 -5.99
N ALA A 37 26.81 5.19 -4.99
CA ALA A 37 27.86 5.67 -4.08
C ALA A 37 28.49 4.54 -3.26
N LEU A 38 27.74 3.45 -3.03
CA LEU A 38 28.22 2.22 -2.41
C LEU A 38 28.89 1.26 -3.40
N GLY A 39 28.95 1.61 -4.69
CA GLY A 39 29.63 0.85 -5.73
C GLY A 39 28.80 -0.25 -6.38
N ALA A 40 27.49 -0.30 -6.12
CA ALA A 40 26.59 -1.22 -6.81
C ALA A 40 26.14 -0.64 -8.16
N LYS A 41 25.89 -1.53 -9.13
CA LYS A 41 25.16 -1.15 -10.34
C LYS A 41 23.69 -0.94 -9.95
N ALA A 42 23.12 0.24 -10.22
CA ALA A 42 21.73 0.54 -9.91
C ALA A 42 21.00 1.26 -11.05
N TRP A 43 19.69 1.03 -11.16
CA TRP A 43 18.82 1.65 -12.16
C TRP A 43 17.40 1.81 -11.62
N ILE A 44 16.59 2.59 -12.34
CA ILE A 44 15.18 2.83 -12.03
C ILE A 44 14.33 2.13 -13.08
N GLU A 45 13.27 1.47 -12.64
CA GLU A 45 12.27 0.79 -13.46
C GLU A 45 10.92 1.49 -13.28
N PRO A 46 10.47 2.31 -14.25
CA PRO A 46 9.17 2.96 -14.18
C PRO A 46 8.04 1.98 -14.48
N PHE A 47 6.90 2.17 -13.81
CA PHE A 47 5.66 1.45 -14.10
C PHE A 47 4.43 2.35 -13.92
N PRO A 48 3.36 2.13 -14.69
CA PRO A 48 2.17 2.97 -14.63
C PRO A 48 1.36 2.71 -13.36
N VAL A 49 0.82 3.78 -12.78
CA VAL A 49 -0.13 3.72 -11.64
C VAL A 49 -1.36 4.57 -11.96
N ALA A 50 -2.55 4.02 -11.78
CA ALA A 50 -3.78 4.80 -11.93
C ALA A 50 -3.82 5.89 -10.86
N MET A 51 -4.09 7.14 -11.23
CA MET A 51 -4.17 8.30 -10.34
C MET A 51 -5.50 9.02 -10.55
N GLY A 52 -5.86 9.88 -9.61
CA GLY A 52 -6.98 10.78 -9.78
C GLY A 52 -6.90 12.00 -8.87
N ASP A 53 -7.36 13.14 -9.36
CA ASP A 53 -7.53 14.36 -8.58
C ASP A 53 -9.03 14.65 -8.46
N ILE A 54 -9.53 14.81 -7.22
CA ILE A 54 -10.93 15.16 -6.98
C ILE A 54 -11.12 16.66 -7.22
N GLU A 55 -11.99 17.02 -8.15
CA GLU A 55 -12.38 18.41 -8.42
C GLU A 55 -13.59 18.82 -7.57
N GLU A 56 -14.61 17.95 -7.50
CA GLU A 56 -15.85 18.18 -6.75
C GLU A 56 -16.34 16.87 -6.15
N ALA A 57 -16.80 16.90 -4.89
CA ALA A 57 -17.40 15.76 -4.22
C ALA A 57 -18.56 16.22 -3.33
N HIS A 58 -19.75 15.71 -3.60
CA HIS A 58 -20.96 16.03 -2.85
C HIS A 58 -21.71 14.75 -2.49
N VAL A 59 -22.14 14.65 -1.23
CA VAL A 59 -23.08 13.63 -0.79
C VAL A 59 -24.32 14.31 -0.19
N LEU A 60 -25.49 13.99 -0.72
CA LEU A 60 -26.78 14.46 -0.20
C LEU A 60 -27.50 13.29 0.47
N ALA A 61 -27.93 13.48 1.71
CA ALA A 61 -28.77 12.57 2.47
C ALA A 61 -30.17 13.18 2.66
N ASP A 62 -31.19 12.58 2.05
CA ASP A 62 -32.56 13.12 1.96
C ASP A 62 -32.60 14.59 1.52
N GLY A 63 -31.72 14.94 0.57
CA GLY A 63 -31.58 16.30 0.02
C GLY A 63 -30.72 17.27 0.83
N LYS A 64 -30.24 16.86 2.02
CA LYS A 64 -29.31 17.66 2.83
C LYS A 64 -27.87 17.24 2.57
N GLU A 65 -27.01 18.20 2.29
CA GLU A 65 -25.58 17.96 2.10
C GLU A 65 -24.88 17.55 3.42
N ILE A 66 -24.00 16.57 3.31
CA ILE A 66 -23.18 16.08 4.42
C ILE A 66 -21.68 16.16 4.08
N PRO A 67 -20.80 16.35 5.08
CA PRO A 67 -19.35 16.33 4.86
C PRO A 67 -18.88 14.98 4.30
N CYS A 68 -18.08 15.02 3.25
CA CYS A 68 -17.50 13.83 2.63
C CYS A 68 -16.18 14.14 1.93
N ILE A 69 -15.42 13.09 1.65
CA ILE A 69 -14.33 13.10 0.67
C ILE A 69 -14.63 12.00 -0.36
N GLY A 70 -14.51 12.30 -1.65
CA GLY A 70 -14.67 11.27 -2.70
C GLY A 70 -13.51 10.27 -2.65
N LEU A 71 -13.70 9.08 -3.22
CA LEU A 71 -12.54 8.23 -3.51
C LEU A 71 -11.99 8.58 -4.90
N THR A 72 -10.68 8.69 -5.03
CA THR A 72 -10.05 8.81 -6.35
C THR A 72 -10.18 7.48 -7.12
N CYS A 73 -10.03 7.51 -8.43
CA CYS A 73 -10.08 6.33 -9.33
C CYS A 73 -11.44 5.60 -9.39
N CYS A 74 -12.53 6.19 -8.87
CA CYS A 74 -13.88 5.59 -8.89
C CYS A 74 -14.83 6.16 -9.97
N GLY A 75 -14.34 7.07 -10.81
CA GLY A 75 -15.08 7.72 -11.88
C GLY A 75 -15.77 9.04 -11.51
N SER A 76 -16.27 9.72 -12.53
CA SER A 76 -17.08 10.94 -12.41
C SER A 76 -18.53 10.67 -12.78
N GLY A 77 -19.47 11.34 -12.11
CA GLY A 77 -20.88 11.26 -12.42
C GLY A 77 -21.74 11.47 -11.18
N GLU A 78 -22.99 11.04 -11.28
CA GLU A 78 -23.95 11.09 -10.17
C GLU A 78 -24.67 9.74 -10.04
N VAL A 79 -24.90 9.31 -8.80
CA VAL A 79 -25.70 8.14 -8.50
C VAL A 79 -26.61 8.40 -7.31
N GLU A 80 -27.85 7.95 -7.38
CA GLU A 80 -28.83 8.11 -6.32
C GLU A 80 -29.55 6.77 -6.06
N GLY A 81 -29.81 6.46 -4.79
CA GLY A 81 -30.47 5.23 -4.39
C GLY A 81 -30.96 5.26 -2.95
N GLU A 82 -31.67 4.21 -2.54
CA GLU A 82 -32.00 4.01 -1.13
C GLU A 82 -30.71 3.73 -0.34
N LEU A 83 -30.58 4.31 0.86
CA LEU A 83 -29.47 4.01 1.76
C LEU A 83 -29.67 2.64 2.41
N TYR A 84 -28.64 1.80 2.33
CA TYR A 84 -28.57 0.52 3.02
C TYR A 84 -27.33 0.48 3.90
N TYR A 85 -27.53 0.51 5.21
CA TYR A 85 -26.46 0.22 6.15
C TYR A 85 -26.15 -1.27 6.12
N MET A 86 -24.92 -1.60 5.77
CA MET A 86 -24.44 -2.96 5.62
C MET A 86 -23.34 -3.22 6.66
N PRO A 87 -23.68 -3.87 7.79
CA PRO A 87 -22.76 -4.04 8.93
C PRO A 87 -21.63 -5.04 8.67
N GLY A 88 -21.73 -5.85 7.62
CA GLY A 88 -20.73 -6.86 7.26
C GLY A 88 -20.81 -7.26 5.80
N THR A 89 -19.90 -8.14 5.38
CA THR A 89 -19.82 -8.65 4.00
C THR A 89 -20.32 -10.09 3.87
N ASP A 90 -21.08 -10.58 4.85
CA ASP A 90 -21.69 -11.91 4.80
C ASP A 90 -22.78 -12.00 3.71
N PRO A 91 -23.13 -13.21 3.24
CA PRO A 91 -24.10 -13.38 2.16
C PRO A 91 -25.49 -12.75 2.42
N VAL A 92 -25.94 -12.69 3.67
CA VAL A 92 -27.25 -12.10 4.02
C VAL A 92 -27.17 -10.58 3.89
N SER A 93 -26.09 -9.97 4.38
CA SER A 93 -25.82 -8.55 4.21
C SER A 93 -25.75 -8.17 2.73
N MET A 94 -25.04 -8.94 1.90
CA MET A 94 -24.90 -8.68 0.46
C MET A 94 -26.23 -8.73 -0.30
N ALA A 95 -27.14 -9.64 0.05
CA ALA A 95 -28.43 -9.77 -0.62
C ALA A 95 -29.29 -8.49 -0.54
N GLY A 96 -29.09 -7.68 0.50
CA GLY A 96 -29.81 -6.41 0.70
C GLY A 96 -29.31 -5.23 -0.15
N ALA A 97 -28.17 -5.37 -0.81
CA ALA A 97 -27.46 -4.27 -1.50
C ALA A 97 -28.01 -3.91 -2.90
N LYS A 98 -28.87 -4.76 -3.47
CA LYS A 98 -29.37 -4.60 -4.83
C LYS A 98 -30.04 -3.24 -5.05
N ASP A 99 -29.55 -2.50 -6.04
CA ASP A 99 -30.06 -1.19 -6.47
C ASP A 99 -29.96 -0.06 -5.42
N LYS A 100 -29.12 -0.22 -4.39
CA LYS A 100 -28.98 0.70 -3.25
C LYS A 100 -27.60 1.36 -3.17
N ILE A 101 -27.53 2.46 -2.42
CA ILE A 101 -26.27 3.04 -1.94
C ILE A 101 -25.92 2.35 -0.63
N VAL A 102 -24.75 1.73 -0.57
CA VAL A 102 -24.35 0.90 0.57
C VAL A 102 -23.44 1.68 1.50
N LEU A 103 -23.82 1.82 2.76
CA LEU A 103 -22.96 2.33 3.82
C LEU A 103 -22.27 1.15 4.52
N LEU A 104 -20.98 1.00 4.26
CA LEU A 104 -20.13 -0.03 4.87
C LEU A 104 -19.59 0.44 6.22
N ASP A 105 -19.59 -0.46 7.20
CA ASP A 105 -19.01 -0.21 8.52
C ASP A 105 -17.46 -0.31 8.57
N ASN A 106 -16.83 -0.26 7.39
CA ASN A 106 -15.38 -0.38 7.19
C ASN A 106 -14.82 0.87 6.49
N GLN A 107 -13.51 1.08 6.63
CA GLN A 107 -12.77 2.14 5.94
C GLN A 107 -12.31 1.72 4.52
N GLY A 108 -12.70 0.54 4.07
CA GLY A 108 -12.32 -0.04 2.78
C GLY A 108 -12.99 -1.39 2.57
N ILE A 109 -12.72 -2.02 1.42
CA ILE A 109 -13.31 -3.30 1.02
C ILE A 109 -12.25 -4.19 0.36
N LYS A 110 -12.29 -5.50 0.59
CA LYS A 110 -11.35 -6.45 -0.03
C LYS A 110 -11.82 -6.81 -1.44
N HIS A 111 -10.91 -7.38 -2.24
CA HIS A 111 -11.18 -7.79 -3.62
C HIS A 111 -12.46 -8.63 -3.74
N PHE A 112 -12.53 -9.79 -3.07
CA PHE A 112 -13.68 -10.70 -3.19
C PHE A 112 -15.00 -10.07 -2.70
N ASP A 113 -14.97 -9.32 -1.60
CA ASP A 113 -16.14 -8.62 -1.09
C ASP A 113 -16.66 -7.58 -2.10
N TYR A 114 -15.77 -6.86 -2.78
CA TYR A 114 -16.15 -5.92 -3.84
C TYR A 114 -16.78 -6.62 -5.03
N GLN A 115 -16.19 -7.73 -5.49
CA GLN A 115 -16.74 -8.54 -6.58
C GLN A 115 -18.18 -8.96 -6.26
N ASP A 116 -18.41 -9.47 -5.05
CA ASP A 116 -19.72 -9.98 -4.64
C ASP A 116 -20.72 -8.85 -4.43
N LEU A 117 -20.30 -7.70 -3.89
CA LEU A 117 -21.13 -6.50 -3.79
C LEU A 117 -21.56 -5.96 -5.17
N MET A 118 -20.67 -6.02 -6.16
CA MET A 118 -20.99 -5.61 -7.53
C MET A 118 -21.97 -6.58 -8.20
N LYS A 119 -21.81 -7.89 -8.00
CA LYS A 119 -22.78 -8.92 -8.43
C LYS A 119 -24.14 -8.75 -7.77
N ALA A 120 -24.17 -8.36 -6.49
CA ALA A 120 -25.40 -8.08 -5.76
C ALA A 120 -26.16 -6.86 -6.29
N GLY A 121 -25.48 -5.95 -7.00
CA GLY A 121 -26.11 -4.80 -7.67
C GLY A 121 -26.04 -3.48 -6.91
N ALA A 122 -25.06 -3.29 -6.03
CA ALA A 122 -24.87 -2.01 -5.32
C ALA A 122 -24.59 -0.85 -6.29
N LYS A 123 -25.25 0.30 -6.13
CA LYS A 123 -25.12 1.44 -7.05
C LYS A 123 -23.98 2.40 -6.72
N GLY A 124 -23.66 2.51 -5.44
CA GLY A 124 -22.60 3.37 -4.91
C GLY A 124 -22.26 2.94 -3.49
N ILE A 125 -21.11 3.39 -2.99
CA ILE A 125 -20.59 2.98 -1.69
C ILE A 125 -20.25 4.22 -0.86
N LEU A 126 -20.73 4.24 0.38
CA LEU A 126 -20.24 5.11 1.43
C LEU A 126 -19.38 4.27 2.38
N PHE A 127 -18.15 4.71 2.60
CA PHE A 127 -17.29 4.19 3.66
C PHE A 127 -17.32 5.15 4.85
N ARG A 128 -17.10 4.62 6.06
CA ARG A 128 -17.01 5.44 7.27
C ARG A 128 -15.58 5.51 7.77
N TYR A 129 -15.12 6.73 8.05
CA TYR A 129 -13.77 7.02 8.57
C TYR A 129 -13.81 7.45 10.04
N GLY A 130 -12.74 7.16 10.76
CA GLY A 130 -12.59 7.55 12.17
C GLY A 130 -13.16 6.55 13.16
N ASN A 131 -13.17 6.94 14.43
CA ASN A 131 -13.54 6.10 15.57
C ASN A 131 -14.47 6.87 16.51
N LEU A 132 -15.62 6.28 16.85
CA LEU A 132 -16.69 6.90 17.65
C LEU A 132 -16.25 7.39 19.04
N ASN A 133 -15.14 6.86 19.56
CA ASN A 133 -14.61 7.26 20.86
C ASN A 133 -13.81 8.56 20.81
N TYR A 134 -13.48 9.07 19.62
CA TYR A 134 -12.66 10.25 19.43
C TYR A 134 -13.46 11.35 18.74
N PRO A 135 -13.33 12.61 19.19
CA PRO A 135 -14.07 13.73 18.60
C PRO A 135 -13.53 14.18 17.24
N ASN A 136 -12.47 13.53 16.71
CA ASN A 136 -11.90 13.96 15.45
C ASN A 136 -12.85 13.65 14.28
N GLU A 137 -13.12 14.69 13.49
CA GLU A 137 -13.98 14.60 12.32
C GLU A 137 -13.21 14.48 11.01
N ASP A 138 -11.88 14.61 11.03
CA ASP A 138 -11.04 14.53 9.83
C ASP A 138 -11.29 13.23 9.06
N ILE A 139 -11.41 13.37 7.75
CA ILE A 139 -11.52 12.27 6.79
C ILE A 139 -10.27 12.31 5.93
N ILE A 140 -9.76 11.13 5.57
CA ILE A 140 -8.55 11.01 4.77
C ILE A 140 -8.93 10.45 3.42
N GLU A 141 -8.36 11.05 2.38
CA GLU A 141 -8.55 10.62 1.01
C GLU A 141 -8.03 9.19 0.80
N ARG A 142 -8.75 8.45 -0.04
CA ARG A 142 -8.45 7.07 -0.43
C ARG A 142 -8.77 6.90 -1.91
N ASP A 143 -8.12 5.92 -2.51
CA ASP A 143 -8.37 5.52 -3.88
C ASP A 143 -9.19 4.22 -3.94
N LEU A 144 -10.03 4.08 -4.97
CA LEU A 144 -10.60 2.80 -5.34
C LEU A 144 -9.57 2.01 -6.13
N ARG A 145 -8.79 1.20 -5.43
CA ARG A 145 -7.63 0.49 -5.99
C ARG A 145 -8.03 -0.47 -7.10
N GLY A 146 -7.29 -0.44 -8.21
CA GLY A 146 -7.58 -1.25 -9.41
C GLY A 146 -7.64 -2.76 -9.14
N TYR A 147 -6.78 -3.30 -8.26
CA TYR A 147 -6.81 -4.73 -7.92
C TYR A 147 -8.06 -5.13 -7.13
N ILE A 148 -8.69 -4.20 -6.38
CA ILE A 148 -9.95 -4.46 -5.69
C ILE A 148 -11.08 -4.59 -6.72
N VAL A 149 -11.09 -3.68 -7.69
CA VAL A 149 -12.08 -3.65 -8.78
C VAL A 149 -11.95 -4.85 -9.69
N GLY A 150 -10.73 -5.24 -10.10
CA GLY A 150 -10.50 -6.32 -11.05
C GLY A 150 -11.35 -6.12 -12.32
N ASP A 151 -12.09 -7.17 -12.71
CA ASP A 151 -13.00 -7.13 -13.87
C ASP A 151 -14.42 -6.66 -13.52
N ALA A 152 -14.70 -6.32 -12.26
CA ALA A 152 -16.02 -5.83 -11.86
C ALA A 152 -16.26 -4.38 -12.35
N ARG A 153 -17.53 -4.00 -12.43
CA ARG A 153 -17.90 -2.61 -12.71
C ARG A 153 -17.45 -1.69 -11.58
N ARG A 154 -16.98 -0.49 -11.94
CA ARG A 154 -16.73 0.60 -11.00
C ARG A 154 -18.05 1.26 -10.57
N VAL A 155 -18.06 1.78 -9.34
CA VAL A 155 -19.15 2.58 -8.77
C VAL A 155 -18.58 3.76 -8.01
N LEU A 156 -19.34 4.85 -7.94
CA LEU A 156 -18.94 6.03 -7.17
C LEU A 156 -18.84 5.67 -5.69
N CYS A 157 -17.74 6.07 -5.08
CA CYS A 157 -17.43 5.82 -3.68
C CYS A 157 -17.11 7.14 -2.98
N ALA A 158 -17.63 7.33 -1.77
CA ALA A 158 -17.26 8.45 -0.92
C ALA A 158 -17.02 7.99 0.52
N MET A 159 -16.21 8.75 1.24
CA MET A 159 -15.88 8.55 2.64
C MET A 159 -16.59 9.64 3.46
N ILE A 160 -17.24 9.24 4.55
CA ILE A 160 -17.87 10.14 5.52
C ILE A 160 -17.32 9.88 6.93
N ASN A 161 -17.40 10.86 7.83
CA ASN A 161 -17.00 10.62 9.21
C ASN A 161 -17.96 9.63 9.89
N VAL A 162 -17.44 8.83 10.83
CA VAL A 162 -18.23 7.84 11.58
C VAL A 162 -19.40 8.45 12.36
N HIS A 163 -19.28 9.68 12.86
CA HIS A 163 -20.40 10.37 13.53
C HIS A 163 -21.51 10.70 12.53
N THR A 164 -21.14 11.18 11.33
CA THR A 164 -22.09 11.38 10.23
C THR A 164 -22.76 10.07 9.84
N ALA A 165 -21.99 8.99 9.67
CA ALA A 165 -22.53 7.67 9.36
C ALA A 165 -23.54 7.20 10.41
N LEU A 166 -23.23 7.39 11.70
CA LEU A 166 -24.14 7.06 12.82
C LEU A 166 -25.43 7.88 12.76
N ASP A 167 -25.33 9.18 12.47
CA ASP A 167 -26.49 10.06 12.36
C ASP A 167 -27.39 9.68 11.18
N LEU A 168 -26.82 9.30 10.02
CA LEU A 168 -27.60 8.81 8.88
C LEU A 168 -28.44 7.59 9.25
N VAL A 169 -27.84 6.64 9.98
CA VAL A 169 -28.53 5.41 10.41
C VAL A 169 -29.59 5.72 11.46
N LYS A 170 -29.27 6.51 12.49
CA LYS A 170 -30.20 6.84 13.59
C LYS A 170 -31.39 7.69 13.13
N SER A 171 -31.15 8.64 12.22
CA SER A 171 -32.21 9.49 11.68
C SER A 171 -33.07 8.77 10.63
N GLY A 172 -32.67 7.57 10.20
CA GLY A 172 -33.43 6.76 9.27
C GLY A 172 -33.45 7.31 7.84
N VAL A 173 -32.36 7.96 7.42
CA VAL A 173 -32.19 8.50 6.06
C VAL A 173 -32.58 7.48 5.02
N LYS A 174 -33.38 7.90 4.05
CA LYS A 174 -33.93 7.00 3.03
C LYS A 174 -33.16 7.06 1.73
N ARG A 175 -32.82 8.25 1.23
CA ARG A 175 -32.16 8.41 -0.06
C ARG A 175 -30.81 9.08 0.10
N VAL A 176 -29.84 8.56 -0.64
CA VAL A 176 -28.53 9.18 -0.77
C VAL A 176 -28.22 9.42 -2.24
N LYS A 177 -27.69 10.61 -2.54
CA LYS A 177 -27.08 10.97 -3.81
C LYS A 177 -25.59 11.19 -3.61
N ILE A 178 -24.76 10.56 -4.44
CA ILE A 178 -23.32 10.80 -4.53
C ILE A 178 -23.06 11.46 -5.88
N SER A 179 -22.42 12.62 -5.88
CA SER A 179 -21.96 13.33 -7.08
C SER A 179 -20.46 13.55 -6.98
N LEU A 180 -19.70 13.02 -7.94
CA LEU A 180 -18.24 13.16 -8.01
C LEU A 180 -17.81 13.69 -9.36
N LYS A 181 -16.83 14.59 -9.33
CA LYS A 181 -16.09 15.04 -10.49
C LYS A 181 -14.61 14.93 -10.17
N GLN A 182 -13.89 14.15 -10.96
CA GLN A 182 -12.47 13.91 -10.79
C GLN A 182 -11.78 13.78 -12.15
N LYS A 183 -10.50 14.14 -12.17
CA LYS A 183 -9.62 13.93 -13.30
C LYS A 183 -8.81 12.66 -13.05
N GLU A 184 -9.14 11.58 -13.76
CA GLU A 184 -8.35 10.35 -13.75
C GLU A 184 -7.21 10.44 -14.78
N TYR A 185 -6.04 9.95 -14.42
CA TYR A 185 -4.86 9.89 -15.30
C TYR A 185 -3.95 8.74 -14.89
N ASP A 186 -3.08 8.31 -15.79
CA ASP A 186 -2.01 7.39 -15.45
C ASP A 186 -0.80 8.20 -14.98
N GLY A 187 -0.42 8.01 -13.72
CA GLY A 187 0.86 8.43 -13.19
C GLY A 187 1.94 7.37 -13.43
N GLU A 188 3.16 7.68 -12.99
CA GLU A 188 4.30 6.77 -13.08
C GLU A 188 4.95 6.68 -11.71
N SER A 189 5.08 5.45 -11.20
CA SER A 189 5.87 5.12 -10.01
C SER A 189 7.09 4.31 -10.43
N HIS A 190 8.02 4.09 -9.51
CA HIS A 190 9.37 3.64 -9.84
C HIS A 190 9.82 2.57 -8.86
N ASN A 191 10.37 1.47 -9.37
CA ASN A 191 11.21 0.61 -8.56
C ASN A 191 12.67 1.05 -8.72
N VAL A 192 13.45 0.96 -7.66
CA VAL A 192 14.91 1.12 -7.74
C VAL A 192 15.55 -0.25 -7.56
N VAL A 193 16.36 -0.67 -8.52
CA VAL A 193 17.04 -1.96 -8.47
C VAL A 193 18.54 -1.74 -8.38
N ALA A 194 19.20 -2.48 -7.50
CA ALA A 194 20.66 -2.50 -7.39
C ALA A 194 21.20 -3.93 -7.25
N GLU A 195 22.40 -4.19 -7.77
CA GLU A 195 22.98 -5.54 -7.77
C GLU A 195 24.42 -5.59 -7.27
N ILE A 196 24.72 -6.67 -6.53
CA ILE A 196 26.06 -7.16 -6.26
C ILE A 196 26.17 -8.57 -6.85
N PRO A 197 27.11 -8.85 -7.78
CA PRO A 197 27.23 -10.16 -8.39
C PRO A 197 27.76 -11.21 -7.40
N GLY A 198 27.33 -12.46 -7.59
CA GLY A 198 27.86 -13.64 -6.89
C GLY A 198 28.61 -14.57 -7.84
N LYS A 199 29.07 -15.72 -7.32
CA LYS A 199 29.68 -16.79 -8.14
C LYS A 199 28.66 -17.51 -9.02
N ARG A 200 27.41 -17.60 -8.55
CA ARG A 200 26.30 -18.24 -9.24
C ARG A 200 25.51 -17.23 -10.08
N ASP A 201 24.84 -17.74 -11.11
CA ASP A 201 23.83 -17.00 -11.88
C ASP A 201 22.44 -17.09 -11.20
N GLU A 202 22.43 -16.90 -9.87
CA GLU A 202 21.26 -16.95 -9.00
C GLU A 202 21.34 -15.79 -7.99
N PHE A 203 20.19 -15.25 -7.61
CA PHE A 203 20.08 -14.09 -6.72
C PHE A 203 19.32 -14.41 -5.43
N ILE A 204 19.76 -13.79 -4.34
CA ILE A 204 18.90 -13.49 -3.20
C ILE A 204 18.40 -12.06 -3.39
N VAL A 205 17.08 -11.90 -3.43
CA VAL A 205 16.42 -10.60 -3.55
C VAL A 205 16.10 -10.06 -2.16
N LEU A 206 16.40 -8.78 -1.95
CA LEU A 206 16.12 -8.04 -0.72
C LEU A 206 15.18 -6.90 -1.08
N THR A 207 13.97 -6.90 -0.51
CA THR A 207 12.93 -5.91 -0.83
C THR A 207 12.62 -5.01 0.35
N ALA A 208 12.32 -3.75 0.06
CA ALA A 208 11.68 -2.81 0.98
C ALA A 208 10.95 -1.76 0.13
N HIS A 209 9.74 -1.33 0.51
CA HIS A 209 9.14 -0.20 -0.19
C HIS A 209 9.65 1.15 0.33
N TYR A 210 9.55 2.18 -0.49
CA TYR A 210 9.96 3.53 -0.10
C TYR A 210 8.86 4.57 -0.24
N ASP A 211 7.73 4.29 -0.90
CA ASP A 211 6.65 5.27 -1.00
C ASP A 211 5.93 5.48 0.34
N THR A 212 5.19 6.58 0.43
CA THR A 212 4.46 6.98 1.64
C THR A 212 2.97 7.20 1.36
N THR A 213 2.19 7.27 2.44
CA THR A 213 0.84 7.84 2.42
C THR A 213 0.86 9.35 2.65
N SER A 214 -0.26 10.03 2.40
CA SER A 214 -0.47 11.46 2.70
C SER A 214 -0.43 11.84 4.19
N LEU A 215 -0.14 10.88 5.08
CA LEU A 215 -0.18 11.07 6.54
C LEU A 215 1.16 10.78 7.20
N SER A 216 2.15 10.37 6.42
CA SER A 216 3.41 9.86 6.92
C SER A 216 4.55 10.39 6.06
N HIS A 217 5.63 10.79 6.72
CA HIS A 217 6.90 11.08 6.06
C HIS A 217 7.74 9.81 5.85
N GLY A 218 7.23 8.65 6.24
CA GLY A 218 7.80 7.37 5.89
C GLY A 218 8.99 6.90 6.69
N SER A 219 9.33 7.51 7.84
CA SER A 219 10.56 7.15 8.55
C SER A 219 10.58 5.68 9.01
N TYR A 220 9.50 5.19 9.61
CA TYR A 220 9.40 3.79 10.03
C TYR A 220 8.83 2.92 8.91
N ASP A 221 7.73 3.35 8.31
CA ASP A 221 7.03 2.71 7.20
C ASP A 221 7.17 3.59 5.95
N ASN A 222 8.24 3.46 5.15
CA ASN A 222 9.23 2.38 5.24
C ASN A 222 10.70 2.71 4.89
N MET A 223 11.11 3.95 5.10
CA MET A 223 12.52 4.33 4.97
C MET A 223 13.44 3.54 5.92
N SER A 224 12.92 3.01 7.03
CA SER A 224 13.68 2.14 7.92
C SER A 224 14.16 0.86 7.22
N GLY A 225 13.29 0.23 6.43
CA GLY A 225 13.60 -0.92 5.59
C GLY A 225 14.63 -0.60 4.51
N CYS A 226 14.41 0.52 3.81
CA CYS A 226 15.34 1.03 2.80
C CYS A 226 16.76 1.28 3.37
N ALA A 227 16.84 1.90 4.55
CA ALA A 227 18.11 2.10 5.25
C ALA A 227 18.77 0.77 5.66
N GLY A 228 17.96 -0.23 6.02
CA GLY A 228 18.40 -1.61 6.24
C GLY A 228 19.02 -2.24 5.00
N LEU A 229 18.37 -2.13 3.85
CA LEU A 229 18.88 -2.62 2.55
C LEU A 229 20.21 -1.97 2.19
N LEU A 230 20.30 -0.64 2.26
CA LEU A 230 21.55 0.09 2.04
C LEU A 230 22.63 -0.36 3.03
N GLY A 231 22.25 -0.70 4.27
CA GLY A 231 23.16 -1.21 5.31
C GLY A 231 23.75 -2.56 4.95
N ILE A 232 22.92 -3.47 4.46
CA ILE A 232 23.32 -4.79 3.98
C ILE A 232 24.23 -4.64 2.75
N LEU A 233 23.86 -3.77 1.80
CA LEU A 233 24.67 -3.48 0.61
C LEU A 233 26.06 -2.98 1.02
N ASP A 234 26.16 -1.99 1.90
CA ASP A 234 27.45 -1.47 2.38
C ASP A 234 28.27 -2.51 3.14
N ALA A 235 27.63 -3.43 3.87
CA ALA A 235 28.31 -4.48 4.63
C ALA A 235 28.80 -5.64 3.76
N LEU A 236 28.20 -5.84 2.59
CA LEU A 236 28.49 -6.96 1.69
C LEU A 236 29.22 -6.55 0.40
N LYS A 237 29.31 -5.24 0.11
CA LYS A 237 30.08 -4.75 -1.04
C LYS A 237 31.53 -5.24 -1.01
N GLY A 238 32.03 -5.67 -2.17
CA GLY A 238 33.40 -6.16 -2.33
C GLY A 238 33.69 -7.52 -1.69
N LYS A 239 32.72 -8.16 -1.02
CA LYS A 239 32.88 -9.53 -0.54
C LYS A 239 32.63 -10.52 -1.67
N GLU A 240 33.28 -11.68 -1.59
CA GLU A 240 33.02 -12.79 -2.48
C GLU A 240 31.75 -13.52 -2.02
N LEU A 241 30.67 -13.43 -2.80
CA LEU A 241 29.35 -14.00 -2.46
C LEU A 241 29.05 -15.23 -3.31
N ASN A 242 28.38 -16.23 -2.74
CA ASN A 242 27.96 -17.41 -3.50
C ASN A 242 26.80 -17.06 -4.45
N TYR A 243 25.70 -16.53 -3.90
CA TYR A 243 24.58 -15.95 -4.65
C TYR A 243 24.82 -14.47 -4.91
N GLY A 244 24.35 -13.95 -6.04
CA GLY A 244 24.22 -12.52 -6.23
C GLY A 244 23.20 -11.94 -5.24
N LEU A 245 23.32 -10.64 -4.95
CA LEU A 245 22.33 -9.90 -4.18
C LEU A 245 21.68 -8.89 -5.10
N ARG A 246 20.34 -8.90 -5.12
CA ARG A 246 19.55 -7.88 -5.80
C ARG A 246 18.72 -7.14 -4.76
N PHE A 247 18.87 -5.83 -4.70
CA PHE A 247 18.11 -4.95 -3.81
C PHE A 247 17.02 -4.30 -4.66
N VAL A 248 15.77 -4.42 -4.24
CA VAL A 248 14.63 -3.83 -4.94
C VAL A 248 13.89 -2.93 -3.96
N PHE A 249 14.01 -1.62 -4.16
CA PHE A 249 13.25 -0.62 -3.45
C PHE A 249 11.94 -0.40 -4.21
N CYS A 250 10.84 -0.90 -3.66
CA CYS A 250 9.54 -0.90 -4.34
C CYS A 250 8.86 0.47 -4.22
N GLY A 251 8.39 1.00 -5.34
CA GLY A 251 7.44 2.12 -5.34
C GLY A 251 6.01 1.61 -5.14
N SER A 252 5.10 2.52 -4.77
CA SER A 252 3.65 2.26 -4.74
C SER A 252 3.19 0.98 -3.97
N GLU A 253 3.84 0.64 -2.86
CA GLU A 253 3.39 -0.43 -1.97
C GLU A 253 2.09 -0.04 -1.28
N GLU A 254 2.01 1.21 -0.81
CA GLU A 254 0.91 1.72 0.02
C GLU A 254 -0.44 1.68 -0.70
N ARG A 255 -0.38 1.58 -2.03
CA ARG A 255 -1.52 1.49 -2.95
C ARG A 255 -1.84 0.05 -3.37
N GLY A 256 -1.27 -0.94 -2.69
CA GLY A 256 -1.57 -2.36 -2.85
C GLY A 256 -0.49 -3.14 -3.59
N LEU A 257 0.77 -2.98 -3.18
CA LEU A 257 1.93 -3.74 -3.66
C LEU A 257 2.21 -3.53 -5.15
N LEU A 258 1.96 -2.34 -5.69
CA LEU A 258 2.00 -2.13 -7.14
C LEU A 258 3.42 -2.27 -7.70
N GLY A 259 4.45 -1.77 -7.00
CA GLY A 259 5.84 -1.91 -7.44
C GLY A 259 6.33 -3.36 -7.45
N SER A 260 6.08 -4.14 -6.40
CA SER A 260 6.50 -5.55 -6.38
C SER A 260 5.74 -6.41 -7.41
N LYS A 261 4.45 -6.11 -7.67
CA LYS A 261 3.68 -6.74 -8.75
C LYS A 261 4.22 -6.38 -10.12
N ALA A 262 4.56 -5.12 -10.35
CA ALA A 262 5.18 -4.67 -11.60
C ALA A 262 6.53 -5.37 -11.81
N TYR A 263 7.36 -5.45 -10.76
CA TYR A 263 8.64 -6.15 -10.79
C TYR A 263 8.49 -7.63 -11.18
N VAL A 264 7.61 -8.37 -10.50
CA VAL A 264 7.36 -9.79 -10.80
C VAL A 264 6.88 -10.00 -12.25
N LYS A 265 6.03 -9.10 -12.75
CA LYS A 265 5.51 -9.16 -14.11
C LYS A 265 6.62 -8.91 -15.15
N ASP A 266 7.43 -7.88 -14.95
CA ASP A 266 8.44 -7.47 -15.93
C ASP A 266 9.68 -8.39 -15.90
N HIS A 267 9.95 -9.05 -14.77
CA HIS A 267 11.04 -10.01 -14.57
C HIS A 267 10.59 -11.47 -14.52
N GLU A 268 9.44 -11.82 -15.09
CA GLU A 268 8.87 -13.19 -15.05
C GLU A 268 9.90 -14.27 -15.44
N ALA A 269 10.69 -14.02 -16.48
CA ALA A 269 11.72 -14.94 -16.98
C ALA A 269 12.96 -15.07 -16.06
N GLU A 270 13.16 -14.15 -15.12
CA GLU A 270 14.26 -14.18 -14.17
C GLU A 270 13.87 -14.78 -12.82
N LEU A 271 12.57 -15.00 -12.56
CA LEU A 271 12.10 -15.49 -11.27
C LEU A 271 12.67 -16.87 -10.92
N GLU A 272 12.90 -17.73 -11.91
CA GLU A 272 13.55 -19.04 -11.71
C GLU A 272 15.00 -18.93 -11.20
N LYS A 273 15.63 -17.75 -11.34
CA LYS A 273 16.98 -17.48 -10.83
C LYS A 273 16.97 -16.84 -9.45
N ILE A 274 15.81 -16.56 -8.88
CA ILE A 274 15.68 -16.01 -7.52
C ILE A 274 15.55 -17.17 -6.54
N ALA A 275 16.60 -17.39 -5.76
CA ALA A 275 16.62 -18.46 -4.76
C ALA A 275 15.78 -18.12 -3.51
N LEU A 276 15.69 -16.83 -3.18
CA LEU A 276 14.97 -16.34 -1.99
C LEU A 276 14.67 -14.85 -2.15
N ASN A 277 13.48 -14.43 -1.69
CA ASN A 277 13.18 -13.03 -1.39
C ASN A 277 13.14 -12.82 0.12
N VAL A 278 13.81 -11.78 0.62
CA VAL A 278 13.76 -11.34 2.01
C VAL A 278 13.22 -9.91 2.04
N ASN A 279 11.97 -9.76 2.51
CA ASN A 279 11.35 -8.46 2.69
C ASN A 279 11.73 -7.86 4.04
N ILE A 280 12.17 -6.61 4.04
CA ILE A 280 12.64 -5.91 5.23
C ILE A 280 11.86 -4.61 5.37
N ASP A 281 10.60 -4.73 5.79
CA ASP A 281 9.77 -3.56 6.10
C ASP A 281 9.68 -3.34 7.61
N MET A 282 9.55 -2.08 8.00
CA MET A 282 9.28 -1.62 9.36
C MET A 282 10.27 -2.19 10.40
N ILE A 283 11.56 -1.84 10.25
CA ILE A 283 12.62 -2.30 11.16
C ILE A 283 13.13 -1.19 12.10
N GLY A 284 13.84 -1.58 13.17
CA GLY A 284 14.52 -0.64 14.06
C GLY A 284 13.63 0.04 15.10
N THR A 285 12.47 -0.53 15.43
CA THR A 285 11.64 -0.07 16.56
C THR A 285 12.34 -0.30 17.92
N TYR A 286 12.13 0.62 18.86
CA TYR A 286 12.62 0.47 20.25
C TYR A 286 11.87 -0.59 21.05
N LEU A 287 10.59 -0.82 20.70
CA LEU A 287 9.70 -1.75 21.39
C LEU A 287 8.97 -2.58 20.35
N GLY A 288 9.02 -3.90 20.49
CA GLY A 288 8.40 -4.83 19.55
C GLY A 288 8.91 -6.26 19.74
N HIS A 289 8.45 -7.13 18.86
CA HIS A 289 8.92 -8.52 18.75
C HIS A 289 9.65 -8.67 17.41
N PHE A 290 10.69 -9.48 17.36
CA PHE A 290 11.31 -9.84 16.09
C PHE A 290 10.52 -10.97 15.46
N LEU A 291 10.12 -10.74 14.22
CA LEU A 291 9.23 -11.60 13.47
C LEU A 291 9.86 -11.99 12.15
N ALA A 292 9.72 -13.25 11.77
CA ALA A 292 10.05 -13.72 10.43
C ALA A 292 8.86 -14.49 9.84
N CYS A 293 8.17 -13.90 8.88
CA CYS A 293 7.14 -14.59 8.12
C CYS A 293 7.79 -15.37 6.97
N VAL A 294 7.58 -16.68 6.92
CA VAL A 294 8.23 -17.57 5.96
C VAL A 294 7.20 -18.23 5.06
N SER A 295 7.05 -17.72 3.84
CA SER A 295 6.25 -18.37 2.79
C SER A 295 7.10 -19.38 2.00
N ALA A 296 7.73 -20.33 2.71
CA ALA A 296 8.64 -21.32 2.13
C ALA A 296 8.53 -22.68 2.86
N GLU A 297 9.44 -23.60 2.57
CA GLU A 297 9.50 -24.91 3.25
C GLU A 297 9.82 -24.77 4.75
N ASP A 298 9.26 -25.67 5.57
CA ASP A 298 9.48 -25.72 7.03
C ASP A 298 10.97 -25.72 7.43
N ALA A 299 11.84 -26.26 6.56
CA ALA A 299 13.28 -26.27 6.77
C ALA A 299 13.87 -24.87 6.94
N LEU A 300 13.40 -23.87 6.17
CA LEU A 300 13.88 -22.49 6.28
C LEU A 300 13.43 -21.87 7.60
N MET A 301 12.18 -22.10 8.02
CA MET A 301 11.68 -21.67 9.32
C MET A 301 12.51 -22.29 10.47
N HIS A 302 12.79 -23.59 10.42
CA HIS A 302 13.61 -24.25 11.43
C HIS A 302 15.04 -23.71 11.45
N TYR A 303 15.63 -23.46 10.27
CA TYR A 303 16.96 -22.88 10.16
C TYR A 303 17.02 -21.48 10.77
N LEU A 304 16.02 -20.63 10.50
CA LEU A 304 15.94 -19.29 11.10
C LEU A 304 15.80 -19.36 12.62
N LYS A 305 14.93 -20.22 13.15
CA LYS A 305 14.78 -20.44 14.60
C LYS A 305 16.08 -20.92 15.24
N TYR A 306 16.76 -21.87 14.60
CA TYR A 306 18.04 -22.40 15.05
C TYR A 306 19.12 -21.31 15.09
N MET A 307 19.31 -20.59 13.98
CA MET A 307 20.30 -19.51 13.89
C MET A 307 20.03 -18.38 14.89
N ALA A 308 18.75 -18.03 15.07
CA ALA A 308 18.34 -17.04 16.05
C ALA A 308 18.69 -17.49 17.49
N ALA A 309 18.42 -18.76 17.82
CA ALA A 309 18.79 -19.34 19.12
C ALA A 309 20.31 -19.33 19.36
N GLU A 310 21.11 -19.73 18.36
CA GLU A 310 22.58 -19.70 18.44
C GLU A 310 23.13 -18.29 18.67
N LEU A 311 22.48 -17.27 18.11
CA LEU A 311 22.84 -15.87 18.28
C LEU A 311 22.22 -15.23 19.54
N ALA A 312 21.52 -16.00 20.37
CA ALA A 312 20.73 -15.51 21.50
C ALA A 312 19.77 -14.37 21.12
N PHE A 313 19.22 -14.45 19.91
CA PHE A 313 18.33 -13.47 19.32
C PHE A 313 16.90 -14.05 19.27
N PRO A 314 15.94 -13.50 20.03
CA PRO A 314 14.59 -14.06 20.07
C PRO A 314 13.86 -13.74 18.76
N VAL A 315 13.44 -14.75 18.01
CA VAL A 315 12.65 -14.61 16.77
C VAL A 315 11.47 -15.57 16.78
N ASP A 316 10.28 -15.03 16.55
CA ASP A 316 9.11 -15.83 16.21
C ASP A 316 9.05 -16.00 14.69
N ALA A 317 9.30 -17.22 14.21
CA ALA A 317 9.18 -17.56 12.79
C ALA A 317 7.98 -18.48 12.55
N TYR A 318 7.16 -18.15 11.56
CA TYR A 318 5.95 -18.90 11.17
C TYR A 318 5.60 -18.72 9.70
#